data_AF-A0A1H0EDM4-F1
#
_entry.id   AF-A0A1H0EDM4-F1
#
_cell.length_a   1.000
_cell.length_b   1.000
_cell.length_c   1.000
_cell.angle_alpha   90.00
_cell.angle_beta   90.00
_cell.angle_gamma   90.00
#
_symmetry.space_group_name_H-M   'P 1'
#
loop_
_entity.id
_entity.type
_entity.pdbx_description
1 polymer ?
#
loop_
_entity_poly.entity_id
_entity_poly.type
_entity_poly.pdbx_seq_one_letter_code
_entity_poly.pdbx_strand_id
1 'polypeptide(L)'
;MFLSNSSLFSVVKAQVKFKINAYNGLIYSLIILQVLGILLGGNAGSSGTSINSTTISLNTSTNDVSFILVSLLAISVGNLLTTKAYRYDDFSFVATRLSSNIANFIVLFIFSCFAGVTTYFSGYVMRLILHFKSTSEFVDSSSIFNNPSSFLLTIVAIITMLWLFSSIGYIAGILFQMHKLFFFGAVVIVVMLLMTGTWIRISESIFVENGSLLILIMKVIIITILLLATSTAISNRLGVRT
;
A
#
# COMPACT_ATOMS: atom_id res chain seq x y z
N MET A 1 8.77 12.58 41.92
CA MET A 1 7.77 12.22 40.91
C MET A 1 7.97 10.76 40.56
N PHE A 2 6.94 9.95 40.71
CA PHE A 2 7.04 8.49 40.68
C PHE A 2 7.48 7.97 39.31
N LEU A 3 8.53 7.13 39.30
CA LEU A 3 8.88 6.24 38.19
C LEU A 3 7.72 5.23 38.03
N SER A 4 6.70 5.63 37.30
CA SER A 4 5.78 4.67 36.70
C SER A 4 6.61 3.85 35.70
N ASN A 5 6.81 2.58 36.00
CA ASN A 5 7.26 1.59 35.02
C ASN A 5 6.20 1.53 33.92
N SER A 6 6.25 2.48 32.98
CA SER A 6 5.38 2.46 31.82
C SER A 6 5.75 1.23 31.02
N SER A 7 4.88 0.22 31.04
CA SER A 7 5.06 -0.98 30.24
C SER A 7 5.26 -0.58 28.78
N LEU A 8 6.15 -1.27 28.05
CA LEU A 8 6.42 -1.00 26.63
C LEU A 8 5.12 -0.91 25.81
N PHE A 9 4.11 -1.71 26.16
CA PHE A 9 2.79 -1.69 25.54
C PHE A 9 2.05 -0.35 25.70
N SER A 10 2.07 0.24 26.90
CA SER A 10 1.42 1.54 27.16
C SER A 10 2.07 2.67 26.36
N VAL A 11 3.40 2.65 26.24
CA VAL A 11 4.17 3.59 25.41
C VAL A 11 3.82 3.42 23.93
N VAL A 12 3.83 2.18 23.42
CA VAL A 12 3.48 1.89 22.01
C VAL A 12 2.05 2.35 21.71
N LYS A 13 1.08 2.07 22.58
CA LYS A 13 -0.32 2.48 22.38
C LYS A 13 -0.47 4.00 22.31
N ALA A 14 0.22 4.73 23.19
CA ALA A 14 0.21 6.19 23.19
C ALA A 14 0.82 6.74 21.89
N GLN A 15 1.95 6.19 21.44
CA GLN A 15 2.61 6.57 20.19
C GLN A 15 1.73 6.30 18.96
N VAL A 16 1.08 5.14 18.90
CA VAL A 16 0.15 4.80 17.80
C VAL A 16 -1.01 5.80 17.76
N LYS A 17 -1.63 6.11 18.90
CA LYS A 17 -2.75 7.07 18.97
C LYS A 17 -2.31 8.47 18.54
N PHE A 18 -1.15 8.93 19.01
CA PHE A 18 -0.61 10.23 18.63
C PHE A 18 -0.32 10.30 17.13
N LYS A 19 0.36 9.30 16.57
CA LYS A 19 0.68 9.22 15.14
C LYS A 19 -0.60 9.24 14.30
N ILE A 20 -1.58 8.40 14.61
CA ILE A 20 -2.85 8.36 13.84
C ILE A 20 -3.53 9.74 13.83
N ASN A 21 -3.61 10.41 14.98
CA ASN A 21 -4.22 11.74 15.07
C ASN A 21 -3.43 12.81 14.31
N ALA A 22 -2.10 12.76 14.35
CA ALA A 22 -1.24 13.67 13.59
C ALA A 22 -1.40 13.49 12.07
N TYR A 23 -1.80 12.30 11.64
CA TYR A 23 -1.92 11.92 10.22
C TYR A 23 -3.34 11.93 9.67
N ASN A 24 -4.29 12.63 10.31
CA ASN A 24 -5.65 12.81 9.78
C ASN A 24 -5.66 13.39 8.35
N GLY A 25 -4.66 14.22 8.00
CA GLY A 25 -4.45 14.73 6.64
C GLY A 25 -4.33 13.64 5.57
N LEU A 26 -3.75 12.48 5.90
CA LEU A 26 -3.59 11.36 4.97
C LEU A 26 -4.93 10.74 4.59
N ILE A 27 -5.92 10.76 5.48
CA ILE A 27 -7.26 10.24 5.20
C ILE A 27 -7.94 11.08 4.10
N TYR A 28 -7.81 12.42 4.16
CA TYR A 28 -8.32 13.30 3.10
C TYR A 28 -7.61 13.05 1.76
N SER A 29 -6.28 12.89 1.78
CA SER A 29 -5.52 12.59 0.57
C SER A 29 -5.95 11.27 -0.08
N LEU A 30 -6.28 10.27 0.75
CA LEU A 30 -6.76 8.99 0.29
C LEU A 30 -8.11 9.13 -0.42
N ILE A 31 -9.07 9.87 0.15
CA ILE A 31 -10.37 10.11 -0.48
C ILE A 31 -10.20 10.78 -1.85
N ILE A 32 -9.36 11.82 -1.94
CA ILE A 32 -9.08 12.53 -3.18
C ILE A 32 -8.50 11.58 -4.24
N LEU A 33 -7.55 10.73 -3.84
CA LEU A 33 -6.93 9.76 -4.75
C LEU A 33 -7.91 8.67 -5.21
N GLN A 34 -8.85 8.25 -4.36
CA GLN A 34 -9.90 7.31 -4.78
C GLN A 34 -10.83 7.93 -5.82
N VAL A 35 -11.24 9.19 -5.61
CA VAL A 35 -12.09 9.90 -6.58
C VAL A 35 -11.36 10.08 -7.92
N LEU A 36 -10.08 10.48 -7.88
CA LEU A 36 -9.24 10.56 -9.07
C LEU A 36 -9.11 9.19 -9.76
N GLY A 37 -8.91 8.13 -8.99
CA GLY A 37 -8.80 6.77 -9.50
C GLY A 37 -10.04 6.31 -10.26
N ILE A 38 -11.23 6.56 -9.70
CA ILE A 38 -12.52 6.27 -10.37
C ILE A 38 -12.66 7.08 -11.65
N LEU A 39 -12.32 8.37 -11.61
CA LEU A 39 -12.50 9.29 -12.74
C LEU A 39 -11.58 8.94 -13.91
N LEU A 40 -10.35 8.49 -13.61
CA LEU A 40 -9.37 8.05 -14.61
C LEU A 40 -9.60 6.61 -15.08
N GLY A 41 -10.06 5.71 -14.20
CA GLY A 41 -10.28 4.29 -14.50
C GLY A 41 -11.51 4.00 -15.38
N GLY A 42 -12.44 4.95 -15.50
CA GLY A 42 -13.65 4.81 -16.30
C GLY A 42 -13.40 4.57 -17.80
N ASN A 43 -12.29 5.06 -18.36
CA ASN A 43 -11.95 4.98 -19.78
C ASN A 43 -10.61 4.26 -20.01
N ALA A 44 -10.43 3.06 -19.45
CA ALA A 44 -9.16 2.33 -19.57
C ALA A 44 -8.86 1.83 -21.00
N GLY A 45 -9.88 1.61 -21.84
CA GLY A 45 -9.69 1.29 -23.25
C GLY A 45 -11.01 1.10 -24.02
N SER A 46 -11.01 1.41 -25.31
CA SER A 46 -12.09 1.07 -26.24
C SER A 46 -11.52 0.31 -27.43
N SER A 47 -12.13 -0.84 -27.74
CA SER A 47 -11.80 -1.66 -28.90
C SER A 47 -13.07 -1.89 -29.70
N GLY A 48 -13.04 -1.53 -30.98
CA GLY A 48 -14.17 -1.71 -31.88
C GLY A 48 -13.81 -2.60 -33.06
N THR A 49 -14.71 -3.51 -33.45
CA THR A 49 -14.62 -4.28 -34.68
C THR A 49 -15.91 -4.10 -35.49
N SER A 50 -15.80 -4.03 -36.80
CA SER A 50 -16.97 -3.93 -37.71
C SER A 50 -17.00 -5.12 -38.67
N ILE A 51 -18.13 -5.82 -38.75
CA ILE A 51 -18.38 -6.91 -39.71
C ILE A 51 -19.74 -6.69 -40.37
N ASN A 52 -19.81 -6.68 -41.71
CA ASN A 52 -21.05 -6.59 -42.49
C ASN A 52 -22.08 -5.59 -41.94
N SER A 53 -21.72 -4.31 -41.82
CA SER A 53 -22.55 -3.20 -41.28
C SER A 53 -22.91 -3.25 -39.79
N THR A 54 -22.47 -4.27 -39.05
CA THR A 54 -22.58 -4.30 -37.58
C THR A 54 -21.29 -3.81 -36.95
N THR A 55 -21.39 -2.78 -36.10
CA THR A 55 -20.26 -2.24 -35.33
C THR A 55 -20.37 -2.73 -33.89
N ILE A 56 -19.37 -3.47 -33.43
CA ILE A 56 -19.25 -3.94 -32.05
C ILE A 56 -18.20 -3.08 -31.37
N SER A 57 -18.60 -2.26 -30.40
CA SER A 57 -17.69 -1.49 -29.55
C SER A 57 -17.63 -2.11 -28.16
N LEU A 58 -16.44 -2.52 -27.73
CA LEU A 58 -16.15 -2.99 -26.39
C LEU A 58 -15.39 -1.89 -25.64
N ASN A 59 -15.98 -1.40 -24.55
CA ASN A 59 -15.31 -0.49 -23.63
C ASN A 59 -14.90 -1.26 -22.38
N THR A 60 -13.62 -1.23 -22.05
CA THR A 60 -13.07 -1.84 -20.83
C THR A 60 -12.81 -0.75 -19.80
N SER A 61 -13.35 -0.92 -18.60
CA SER A 61 -13.09 -0.07 -17.44
C SER A 61 -12.45 -0.91 -16.34
N THR A 62 -11.32 -0.47 -15.78
CA THR A 62 -10.61 -1.20 -14.72
C THR A 62 -10.34 -0.32 -13.50
N ASN A 63 -10.33 -0.93 -12.30
CA ASN A 63 -10.06 -0.23 -11.03
C ASN A 63 -8.55 -0.17 -10.71
N ASP A 64 -7.69 -0.54 -11.66
CA ASP A 64 -6.24 -0.65 -11.44
C ASP A 64 -5.62 0.71 -11.15
N VAL A 65 -6.17 1.78 -11.75
CA VAL A 65 -5.69 3.15 -11.56
C VAL A 65 -5.84 3.60 -10.11
N SER A 66 -6.99 3.31 -9.47
CA SER A 66 -7.21 3.60 -8.05
C SER A 66 -6.18 2.87 -7.17
N PHE A 67 -5.93 1.59 -7.46
CA PHE A 67 -4.94 0.80 -6.72
C PHE A 67 -3.53 1.37 -6.87
N ILE A 68 -3.12 1.76 -8.08
CA ILE A 68 -1.81 2.35 -8.35
C ILE A 68 -1.64 3.67 -7.57
N LEU A 69 -2.62 4.57 -7.63
CA LEU A 69 -2.58 5.85 -6.91
C LEU A 69 -2.45 5.67 -5.39
N VAL A 70 -3.19 4.71 -4.83
CA VAL A 70 -3.14 4.40 -3.40
C VAL A 70 -1.83 3.72 -3.02
N SER A 71 -1.24 2.90 -3.90
CA SER A 71 0.08 2.30 -3.67
C SER A 71 1.19 3.36 -3.59
N LEU A 72 1.13 4.40 -4.44
CA LEU A 72 2.06 5.54 -4.38
C LEU A 72 1.89 6.33 -3.09
N LEU A 73 0.63 6.52 -2.65
CA LEU A 73 0.36 7.13 -1.35
C LEU A 73 0.94 6.27 -0.21
N ALA A 74 0.73 4.96 -0.23
CA ALA A 74 1.23 4.04 0.79
C ALA A 74 2.77 4.12 0.94
N ILE A 75 3.51 4.16 -0.18
CA ILE A 75 4.96 4.37 -0.18
C ILE A 75 5.31 5.72 0.48
N SER A 76 4.57 6.77 0.14
CA SER A 76 4.78 8.11 0.68
C SER A 76 4.54 8.16 2.20
N VAL A 77 3.51 7.46 2.70
CA VAL A 77 3.24 7.32 4.15
C VAL A 77 4.38 6.62 4.86
N GLY A 78 4.88 5.52 4.29
CA GLY A 78 6.05 4.80 4.80
C GLY A 78 7.26 5.71 4.96
N ASN A 79 7.57 6.51 3.94
CA ASN A 79 8.68 7.46 3.98
C ASN A 79 8.46 8.58 5.03
N LEU A 80 7.25 9.14 5.09
CA LEU A 80 6.92 10.26 5.97
C LEU A 80 7.13 9.90 7.46
N LEU A 81 6.75 8.68 7.86
CA LEU A 81 6.97 8.15 9.22
C LEU A 81 8.45 8.04 9.61
N THR A 82 9.36 7.99 8.66
CA THR A 82 10.78 7.97 8.97
C THR A 82 11.33 9.36 9.24
N THR A 83 10.73 10.43 8.69
CA THR A 83 11.35 11.77 8.63
C THR A 83 11.73 12.35 9.99
N LYS A 84 12.78 13.19 9.99
CA LYS A 84 13.40 13.74 11.21
C LYS A 84 12.40 14.44 12.14
N ALA A 85 11.48 15.24 11.61
CA ALA A 85 10.50 15.97 12.40
C ALA A 85 9.68 15.02 13.32
N TYR A 86 9.17 13.93 12.77
CA TYR A 86 8.39 12.96 13.52
C TYR A 86 9.22 12.05 14.43
N ARG A 87 10.50 11.86 14.11
CA ARG A 87 11.44 11.19 15.02
C ARG A 87 11.75 12.03 16.25
N TYR A 88 11.67 13.37 16.16
CA TYR A 88 11.86 14.26 17.29
C TYR A 88 10.62 14.32 18.20
N ASP A 89 9.41 14.24 17.64
CA ASP A 89 8.17 14.15 18.41
C ASP A 89 8.10 12.84 19.23
N ASP A 90 8.68 11.75 18.72
CA ASP A 90 8.76 10.47 19.45
C ASP A 90 9.59 10.57 20.75
N PHE A 91 10.55 11.50 20.86
CA PHE A 91 11.35 11.70 22.10
C PHE A 91 10.59 12.44 23.21
N SER A 92 9.45 13.07 22.90
CA SER A 92 8.56 13.61 23.93
C SER A 92 7.91 12.49 24.75
N PHE A 93 7.92 11.26 24.25
CA PHE A 93 7.54 10.06 24.98
C PHE A 93 8.81 9.33 25.45
N VAL A 94 8.79 8.65 26.59
CA VAL A 94 9.89 7.78 27.07
C VAL A 94 10.00 6.57 26.15
N ALA A 95 10.55 6.78 24.96
CA ALA A 95 10.51 5.87 23.84
C ALA A 95 11.85 5.17 23.65
N THR A 96 11.82 3.85 23.51
CA THR A 96 12.97 3.09 22.99
C THR A 96 12.87 2.99 21.48
N ARG A 97 13.99 2.75 20.78
CA ARG A 97 13.97 2.55 19.31
C ARG A 97 13.08 1.38 18.90
N LEU A 98 13.02 0.35 19.74
CA LEU A 98 12.21 -0.83 19.51
C LEU A 98 10.72 -0.46 19.63
N SER A 99 10.32 0.33 20.65
CA SER A 99 8.92 0.77 20.78
C SER A 99 8.49 1.68 19.62
N SER A 100 9.35 2.60 19.17
CA SER A 100 9.05 3.48 18.01
C SER A 100 8.90 2.68 16.70
N ASN A 101 9.80 1.71 16.43
CA ASN A 101 9.67 0.86 15.24
C ASN A 101 8.39 0.00 15.28
N ILE A 102 8.05 -0.59 16.44
CA ILE A 102 6.80 -1.36 16.59
C ILE A 102 5.58 -0.44 16.39
N ALA A 103 5.58 0.75 16.98
CA ALA A 103 4.49 1.72 16.79
C ALA A 103 4.33 2.10 15.32
N ASN A 104 5.44 2.34 14.60
CA ASN A 104 5.41 2.61 13.17
C ASN A 104 4.81 1.43 12.39
N PHE A 105 5.19 0.19 12.70
CA PHE A 105 4.64 -1.00 12.02
C PHE A 105 3.14 -1.12 12.20
N ILE A 106 2.64 -0.88 13.41
CA ILE A 106 1.21 -0.89 13.71
C ILE A 106 0.49 0.22 12.94
N VAL A 107 1.06 1.42 12.89
CA VAL A 107 0.47 2.55 12.13
C VAL A 107 0.41 2.25 10.63
N LEU A 108 1.48 1.69 10.04
CA LEU A 108 1.49 1.30 8.63
C LEU A 108 0.42 0.24 8.34
N PHE A 109 0.26 -0.74 9.23
CA PHE A 109 -0.74 -1.78 9.09
C PHE A 109 -2.16 -1.21 9.16
N ILE A 110 -2.46 -0.35 10.14
CA ILE A 110 -3.78 0.30 10.28
C ILE A 110 -4.11 1.13 9.03
N PHE A 111 -3.15 1.90 8.53
CA PHE A 111 -3.34 2.70 7.32
C PHE A 111 -3.59 1.81 6.09
N SER A 112 -2.86 0.71 5.97
CA SER A 112 -3.02 -0.26 4.87
C SER A 112 -4.38 -0.96 4.91
N CYS A 113 -4.90 -1.27 6.11
CA CYS A 113 -6.27 -1.77 6.27
C CYS A 113 -7.31 -0.76 5.76
N PHE A 114 -7.21 0.50 6.19
CA PHE A 114 -8.16 1.54 5.77
C PHE A 114 -8.08 1.79 4.25
N ALA A 115 -6.87 1.87 3.71
CA ALA A 115 -6.62 2.02 2.28
C ALA A 115 -7.08 0.82 1.45
N GLY A 116 -6.90 -0.40 1.94
CA GLY A 116 -7.31 -1.61 1.22
C GLY A 116 -8.83 -1.75 1.15
N VAL A 117 -9.53 -1.52 2.26
CA VAL A 117 -11.01 -1.55 2.28
C VAL A 117 -11.58 -0.49 1.34
N THR A 118 -11.11 0.75 1.44
CA THR A 118 -11.60 1.84 0.59
C THR A 118 -11.32 1.62 -0.90
N THR A 119 -10.14 1.12 -1.27
CA THR A 119 -9.79 0.81 -2.67
C THR A 119 -10.68 -0.28 -3.25
N TYR A 120 -11.01 -1.29 -2.44
CA TYR A 120 -11.92 -2.35 -2.85
C TYR A 120 -13.34 -1.82 -3.08
N PHE A 121 -13.87 -1.01 -2.15
CA PHE A 121 -15.18 -0.37 -2.30
C PHE A 121 -15.23 0.63 -3.47
N SER A 122 -14.14 1.34 -3.76
CA SER A 122 -13.99 2.23 -4.92
C SER A 122 -14.32 1.50 -6.23
N GLY A 123 -13.91 0.23 -6.35
CA GLY A 123 -14.25 -0.62 -7.50
C GLY A 123 -15.76 -0.87 -7.65
N TYR A 124 -16.50 -1.02 -6.55
CA TYR A 124 -17.97 -1.15 -6.59
C TYR A 124 -18.65 0.16 -6.97
N VAL A 125 -18.15 1.29 -6.46
CA VAL A 125 -18.65 2.61 -6.85
C VAL A 125 -18.47 2.82 -8.36
N MET A 126 -17.33 2.42 -8.92
CA MET A 126 -17.09 2.48 -10.36
C MET A 126 -18.09 1.63 -11.15
N ARG A 127 -18.36 0.39 -10.72
CA ARG A 127 -19.38 -0.47 -11.35
C ARG A 127 -20.78 0.16 -11.32
N LEU A 128 -21.13 0.78 -10.19
CA LEU A 128 -22.42 1.44 -10.00
C LEU A 128 -22.58 2.65 -10.95
N ILE A 129 -21.53 3.46 -11.10
CA ILE A 129 -21.49 4.57 -12.07
C ILE A 129 -21.62 4.06 -13.50
N LEU A 130 -20.92 2.98 -13.85
CA LEU A 130 -20.95 2.38 -15.18
C LEU A 130 -22.33 1.80 -15.49
N HIS A 131 -22.97 1.13 -14.54
CA HIS A 131 -24.33 0.61 -14.67
C HIS A 131 -25.35 1.71 -14.99
N PHE A 132 -25.24 2.88 -14.34
CA PHE A 132 -26.11 4.02 -14.67
C PHE A 132 -25.80 4.68 -16.02
N LYS A 133 -24.59 4.54 -16.55
CA LYS A 133 -24.17 5.16 -17.81
C LYS A 133 -24.41 4.31 -19.05
N SER A 134 -24.34 2.98 -18.94
CA SER A 134 -24.43 2.11 -20.11
C SER A 134 -25.85 1.58 -20.31
N THR A 135 -26.38 1.80 -21.52
CA THR A 135 -27.61 1.19 -22.05
C THR A 135 -27.39 -0.24 -22.57
N SER A 136 -26.14 -0.74 -22.52
CA SER A 136 -25.71 -2.04 -23.05
C SER A 136 -25.62 -3.10 -21.95
N GLU A 137 -25.76 -4.38 -22.34
CA GLU A 137 -25.58 -5.53 -21.45
C GLU A 137 -24.21 -5.51 -20.77
N PHE A 138 -24.22 -5.37 -19.44
CA PHE A 138 -23.02 -5.50 -18.62
C PHE A 138 -22.76 -6.98 -18.35
N VAL A 139 -21.63 -7.49 -18.83
CA VAL A 139 -21.11 -8.78 -18.38
C VAL A 139 -20.41 -8.57 -17.05
N ASP A 140 -21.15 -8.80 -15.97
CA ASP A 140 -20.66 -8.57 -14.63
C ASP A 140 -19.75 -9.73 -14.18
N SER A 141 -18.59 -9.40 -13.61
CA SER A 141 -17.78 -10.39 -12.89
C SER A 141 -18.52 -10.84 -11.63
N SER A 142 -18.35 -12.11 -11.23
CA SER A 142 -19.04 -12.76 -10.10
C SER A 142 -19.37 -11.81 -8.93
N SER A 143 -20.65 -11.67 -8.62
CA SER A 143 -21.15 -10.82 -7.55
C SER A 143 -20.70 -11.32 -6.17
N ILE A 144 -20.75 -10.44 -5.16
CA ILE A 144 -20.45 -10.75 -3.75
C ILE A 144 -21.21 -11.99 -3.26
N PHE A 145 -22.44 -12.16 -3.76
CA PHE A 145 -23.33 -13.26 -3.39
C PHE A 145 -22.93 -14.61 -3.99
N ASN A 146 -22.16 -14.63 -5.08
CA ASN A 146 -21.77 -15.88 -5.74
C ASN A 146 -20.61 -16.59 -5.04
N ASN A 147 -19.70 -15.86 -4.37
CA ASN A 147 -18.58 -16.44 -3.63
C ASN A 147 -18.09 -15.50 -2.50
N PRO A 148 -18.65 -15.59 -1.28
CA PRO A 148 -18.24 -14.72 -0.16
C PRO A 148 -16.80 -14.98 0.31
N SER A 149 -16.27 -16.19 0.09
CA SER A 149 -14.89 -16.55 0.44
C SER A 149 -13.87 -15.83 -0.42
N SER A 150 -14.08 -15.75 -1.74
CA SER A 150 -13.17 -15.05 -2.66
C SER A 150 -13.20 -13.54 -2.45
N PHE A 151 -14.34 -12.99 -2.05
CA PHE A 151 -14.50 -11.59 -1.66
C PHE A 151 -13.56 -11.21 -0.50
N LEU A 152 -13.65 -11.93 0.63
CA LEU A 152 -12.81 -11.65 1.81
C LEU A 152 -11.33 -11.80 1.47
N LEU A 153 -11.00 -12.84 0.70
CA LEU A 153 -9.63 -13.14 0.33
C LEU A 153 -9.03 -12.07 -0.60
N THR A 154 -9.86 -11.46 -1.46
CA THR A 154 -9.45 -10.32 -2.31
C THR A 154 -9.16 -9.07 -1.48
N ILE A 155 -10.01 -8.75 -0.50
CA ILE A 155 -9.79 -7.61 0.41
C ILE A 155 -8.49 -7.79 1.18
N VAL A 156 -8.28 -8.98 1.75
CA VAL A 156 -7.04 -9.29 2.49
C VAL A 156 -5.82 -9.15 1.59
N ALA A 157 -5.89 -9.59 0.34
CA ALA A 157 -4.78 -9.44 -0.61
C ALA A 157 -4.46 -7.99 -0.95
N ILE A 158 -5.47 -7.14 -1.13
CA ILE A 158 -5.24 -5.70 -1.37
C ILE A 158 -4.59 -5.07 -0.13
N ILE A 159 -5.07 -5.39 1.07
CA ILE A 159 -4.50 -4.89 2.32
C ILE A 159 -3.03 -5.30 2.47
N THR A 160 -2.71 -6.59 2.25
CA THR A 160 -1.33 -7.07 2.38
C THR A 160 -0.40 -6.50 1.31
N MET A 161 -0.90 -6.31 0.08
CA MET A 161 -0.15 -5.63 -0.98
C MET A 161 0.15 -4.16 -0.63
N LEU A 162 -0.84 -3.41 -0.14
CA LEU A 162 -0.62 -2.03 0.31
C LEU A 162 0.33 -1.96 1.50
N TRP A 163 0.27 -2.94 2.41
CA TRP A 163 1.22 -3.04 3.51
C TRP A 163 2.66 -3.30 3.03
N LEU A 164 2.82 -4.07 1.95
CA LEU A 164 4.10 -4.25 1.26
C LEU A 164 4.65 -2.96 0.67
N PHE A 165 3.83 -2.23 -0.10
CA PHE A 165 4.24 -0.95 -0.67
C PHE A 165 4.62 0.07 0.41
N SER A 166 3.85 0.11 1.48
CA SER A 166 4.12 0.94 2.65
C SER A 166 5.45 0.58 3.34
N SER A 167 5.73 -0.71 3.48
CA SER A 167 6.99 -1.21 4.05
C SER A 167 8.20 -0.88 3.19
N ILE A 168 8.06 -0.94 1.85
CA ILE A 168 9.10 -0.50 0.91
C ILE A 168 9.41 0.99 1.12
N GLY A 169 8.36 1.83 1.21
CA GLY A 169 8.51 3.26 1.48
C GLY A 169 9.22 3.54 2.81
N TYR A 170 8.92 2.74 3.84
CA TYR A 170 9.56 2.85 5.15
C TYR A 170 11.06 2.54 5.10
N ILE A 171 11.47 1.46 4.44
CA ILE A 171 12.90 1.14 4.27
C ILE A 171 13.60 2.20 3.44
N ALA A 172 12.99 2.63 2.34
CA ALA A 172 13.54 3.67 1.48
C ALA A 172 13.76 4.97 2.25
N GLY A 173 12.82 5.35 3.12
CA GLY A 173 12.95 6.52 3.99
C GLY A 173 14.08 6.41 5.01
N ILE A 174 14.27 5.23 5.62
CA ILE A 174 15.41 4.98 6.52
C ILE A 174 16.74 5.04 5.76
N LEU A 175 16.84 4.40 4.59
CA LEU A 175 18.04 4.45 3.73
C LEU A 175 18.40 5.88 3.34
N PHE A 176 17.39 6.69 2.96
CA PHE A 176 17.58 8.09 2.61
C PHE A 176 18.21 8.90 3.75
N GLN A 177 17.85 8.59 4.99
CA GLN A 177 18.38 9.28 6.16
C GLN A 177 19.78 8.84 6.57
N MET A 178 20.19 7.62 6.23
CA MET A 178 21.54 7.14 6.53
C MET A 178 22.58 7.81 5.65
N HIS A 179 22.43 7.69 4.34
CA HIS A 179 23.38 8.20 3.36
C HIS A 179 22.67 8.49 2.04
N LYS A 180 22.69 9.76 1.60
CA LYS A 180 22.11 10.18 0.30
C LYS A 180 22.62 9.37 -0.89
N LEU A 181 23.86 8.85 -0.79
CA LEU A 181 24.52 8.05 -1.83
C LEU A 181 23.95 6.62 -1.94
N PHE A 182 23.54 6.01 -0.82
CA PHE A 182 22.86 4.71 -0.81
C PHE A 182 21.48 4.80 -1.45
N PHE A 183 20.76 5.90 -1.22
CA PHE A 183 19.48 6.14 -1.89
C PHE A 183 19.65 6.26 -3.41
N PHE A 184 20.64 7.01 -3.88
CA PHE A 184 20.92 7.12 -5.31
C PHE A 184 21.24 5.76 -5.94
N GLY A 185 22.05 4.94 -5.27
CA GLY A 185 22.33 3.57 -5.71
C GLY A 185 21.07 2.70 -5.81
N ALA A 186 20.19 2.75 -4.81
CA ALA A 186 18.93 2.01 -4.82
C ALA A 186 18.00 2.44 -5.97
N VAL A 187 17.89 3.74 -6.22
CA VAL A 187 17.09 4.28 -7.34
C VAL A 187 17.67 3.84 -8.69
N VAL A 188 18.98 3.90 -8.86
CA VAL A 188 19.65 3.46 -10.10
C VAL A 188 19.39 1.97 -10.38
N ILE A 189 19.44 1.12 -9.35
CA ILE A 189 19.15 -0.32 -9.49
C ILE A 189 17.69 -0.54 -9.91
N VAL A 190 16.74 0.19 -9.31
CA VAL A 190 15.31 0.10 -9.67
C VAL A 190 15.09 0.55 -11.12
N VAL A 191 15.70 1.67 -11.54
CA VAL A 191 15.59 2.16 -12.93
C VAL A 191 16.20 1.17 -13.92
N MET A 192 17.36 0.59 -13.61
CA MET A 192 18.00 -0.45 -14.43
C MET A 192 17.12 -1.70 -14.57
N LEU A 193 16.50 -2.14 -13.47
CA LEU A 193 15.55 -3.26 -13.46
C LEU A 193 14.32 -2.96 -14.33
N LEU A 194 13.81 -1.72 -14.27
CA LEU A 194 12.68 -1.29 -15.11
C LEU A 194 13.03 -1.30 -16.60
N MET A 195 14.21 -0.81 -16.97
CA MET A 195 14.65 -0.73 -18.38
C MET A 195 14.91 -2.10 -19.01
N THR A 196 15.38 -3.06 -18.22
CA THR A 196 15.73 -4.41 -18.71
C THR A 196 14.52 -5.35 -18.80
N GLY A 197 13.35 -4.94 -18.29
CA GLY A 197 12.13 -5.77 -18.27
C GLY A 197 12.23 -7.02 -17.39
N THR A 198 13.38 -7.27 -16.75
CA THR A 198 13.60 -8.42 -15.87
C THR A 198 12.71 -8.35 -14.64
N TRP A 199 12.31 -7.14 -14.23
CA TRP A 199 11.35 -6.94 -13.14
C TRP A 199 10.01 -7.64 -13.39
N ILE A 200 9.53 -7.67 -14.63
CA ILE A 200 8.26 -8.32 -15.02
C ILE A 200 8.39 -9.83 -14.78
N ARG A 201 9.45 -10.45 -15.32
CA ARG A 201 9.73 -11.88 -15.13
C ARG A 201 9.93 -12.28 -13.67
N ILE A 202 10.63 -11.46 -12.89
CA ILE A 202 10.84 -11.71 -11.46
C ILE A 202 9.52 -11.56 -10.69
N SER A 203 8.69 -10.59 -11.05
CA SER A 203 7.37 -10.42 -10.43
C SER A 203 6.42 -11.56 -10.79
N GLU A 204 6.46 -12.06 -12.02
CA GLU A 204 5.64 -13.18 -12.47
C GLU A 204 6.03 -14.48 -11.77
N SER A 205 7.32 -14.79 -11.66
CA SER A 205 7.76 -16.01 -10.95
C SER A 205 7.47 -15.96 -9.45
N ILE A 206 7.63 -14.80 -8.82
CA ILE A 206 7.39 -14.67 -7.38
C ILE A 206 5.88 -14.67 -7.06
N PHE A 207 5.06 -13.98 -7.84
CA PHE A 207 3.66 -13.71 -7.51
C PHE A 207 2.62 -14.49 -8.34
N VAL A 208 2.91 -14.86 -9.59
CA VAL A 208 1.90 -15.43 -10.52
C VAL A 208 2.03 -16.96 -10.65
N GLU A 209 3.24 -17.50 -10.50
CA GLU A 209 3.53 -18.93 -10.72
C GLU A 209 2.72 -19.89 -9.83
N ASN A 210 2.31 -19.44 -8.64
CA ASN A 210 1.41 -20.17 -7.76
C ASN A 210 0.03 -19.54 -7.81
N GLY A 211 -0.84 -19.99 -8.73
CA GLY A 211 -2.14 -19.40 -9.04
C GLY A 211 -3.19 -19.36 -7.92
N SER A 212 -2.85 -19.68 -6.67
CA SER A 212 -3.76 -19.54 -5.53
C SER A 212 -3.48 -18.25 -4.74
N LEU A 213 -4.55 -17.48 -4.56
CA LEU A 213 -4.50 -16.15 -3.97
C LEU A 213 -4.09 -16.20 -2.47
N LEU A 214 -4.34 -17.33 -1.78
CA LEU A 214 -3.91 -17.56 -0.40
C LEU A 214 -2.37 -17.71 -0.28
N ILE A 215 -1.73 -18.42 -1.23
CA ILE A 215 -0.27 -18.56 -1.26
C ILE A 215 0.39 -17.20 -1.53
N LEU A 216 -0.20 -16.38 -2.40
CA LEU A 216 0.24 -15.00 -2.64
C LEU A 216 0.21 -14.17 -1.35
N ILE A 217 -0.89 -14.20 -0.59
CA ILE A 217 -1.01 -13.48 0.69
C ILE A 217 0.12 -13.88 1.66
N MET A 218 0.38 -15.19 1.80
CA MET A 218 1.41 -15.70 2.70
C MET A 218 2.81 -15.23 2.26
N LYS A 219 3.13 -15.31 0.96
CA LYS A 219 4.40 -14.80 0.42
C LYS A 219 4.58 -13.31 0.71
N VAL A 220 3.54 -12.51 0.47
CA VAL A 220 3.56 -11.05 0.71
C VAL A 220 3.81 -10.74 2.18
N ILE A 221 3.15 -11.45 3.11
CA ILE A 221 3.33 -11.27 4.56
C ILE A 221 4.77 -11.62 4.99
N ILE A 222 5.34 -12.68 4.45
CA ILE A 222 6.73 -13.07 4.76
C ILE A 222 7.69 -11.97 4.27
N ILE A 223 7.48 -11.47 3.06
CA ILE A 223 8.30 -10.40 2.47
C ILE A 223 8.16 -9.11 3.30
N THR A 224 6.96 -8.69 3.69
CA THR A 224 6.78 -7.50 4.54
C THR A 224 7.50 -7.64 5.87
N ILE A 225 7.36 -8.77 6.56
CA ILE A 225 8.01 -9.00 7.85
C ILE A 225 9.53 -8.96 7.70
N LEU A 226 10.09 -9.59 6.65
CA LEU A 226 11.52 -9.52 6.35
C LEU A 226 11.98 -8.09 6.11
N LEU A 227 11.24 -7.33 5.29
CA LEU A 227 11.51 -5.90 5.06
C LEU A 227 11.54 -5.13 6.38
N LEU A 228 10.50 -5.23 7.19
CA LEU A 228 10.40 -4.52 8.46
C LEU A 228 11.51 -4.94 9.44
N ALA A 229 11.87 -6.23 9.48
CA ALA A 229 12.99 -6.74 10.29
C ALA A 229 14.32 -6.11 9.86
N THR A 230 14.64 -6.11 8.55
CA THR A 230 15.86 -5.44 8.05
C THR A 230 15.87 -3.95 8.38
N SER A 231 14.71 -3.30 8.28
CA SER A 231 14.53 -1.90 8.64
C SER A 231 14.87 -1.61 10.10
N THR A 232 14.44 -2.48 11.03
CA THR A 232 14.79 -2.32 12.46
C THR A 232 16.27 -2.53 12.73
N ALA A 233 16.89 -3.53 12.08
CA ALA A 233 18.32 -3.82 12.23
C ALA A 233 19.18 -2.63 11.78
N ILE A 234 18.79 -2.02 10.66
CA ILE A 234 19.44 -0.83 10.12
C ILE A 234 19.24 0.37 11.06
N SER A 235 18.01 0.59 11.54
CA SER A 235 17.66 1.70 12.45
C SER A 235 18.40 1.63 13.80
N ASN A 236 18.68 0.42 14.30
CA ASN A 236 19.41 0.23 15.55
C ASN A 236 20.90 0.61 15.43
N ARG A 237 21.55 0.34 14.28
CA ARG A 237 22.97 0.73 14.06
C ARG A 237 23.18 2.24 14.03
N LEU A 238 22.17 3.02 13.64
CA LEU A 238 22.21 4.49 13.63
C LEU A 238 22.19 5.12 15.03
N GLY A 239 22.15 4.33 16.10
CA GLY A 239 22.07 4.83 17.48
C GLY A 239 23.33 4.82 18.28
N VAL A 240 24.40 4.24 17.77
CA VAL A 240 25.66 4.08 18.52
C VAL A 240 26.65 5.21 18.21
N ARG A 241 26.24 6.25 17.46
CA ARG A 241 27.10 7.37 17.03
C ARG A 241 26.56 8.75 17.41
N THR A 242 25.90 8.87 18.57
CA THR A 242 25.67 10.16 19.23
C THR A 242 26.37 10.14 20.56
#